data_AF-F4XDR0-F1
#
_entry.id   AF-F4XDR0-F1
#
_cell.length_a   1.000
_cell.length_b   1.000
_cell.length_c   1.000
_cell.angle_alpha   90.00
_cell.angle_beta   90.00
_cell.angle_gamma   90.00
#
_symmetry.space_group_name_H-M   'P 1'
#
loop_
_entity.id
_entity.type
_entity.pdbx_description
1 polymer ?
#
loop_
_entity_poly.entity_id
_entity_poly.type
_entity_poly.pdbx_seq_one_letter_code
_entity_poly.pdbx_strand_id
1 'polypeptide(L)'
;MTKVNQNFLKLPGSYLFSEIARRLAAYTAEHPEAKMIRLGIGDVTRPLAPAVIEAMHKAVDEMGTFEGFHGYGPEQGYDFLREAIAKTDYAARGVDIKPNEIFVSDGAKSDCGNIGDIFGADNVVAVCDPVYPVYVDTNAMAGRAGDFQEELGKWSKLVYMPCVEENGFTPQIPQEKVDMIYLCFPNNPTGTVATKEQLKAWVDYANENKAVILYDSAYEAFITQDDVPHTIYEIEGARTCAIEFRSFSKTAGFTGNRCAYTVVPMELERDGAKLNALWNRRQCTKFNGVPYVIQRGAAAVYTEEGQRQIKETIAYYQENARVIREGLTEAGLTCFGGVNAPYIWLKTPDGMGSWEFFDKLLKEANVVTTPGAGFGPSGEGYIRLTAFGDADATKEAVARIRTMLGR
;
A
#
# COMPACT_ATOMS: atom_id res chain seq x y z
N MET A 1 -25.14 5.95 30.88
CA MET A 1 -24.98 6.16 29.41
C MET A 1 -23.80 5.32 28.93
N THR A 2 -23.94 4.64 27.80
CA THR A 2 -22.84 3.92 27.14
C THR A 2 -21.78 4.92 26.69
N LYS A 3 -20.49 4.63 26.94
CA LYS A 3 -19.38 5.49 26.50
C LYS A 3 -18.88 5.02 25.13
N VAL A 4 -18.73 5.95 24.18
CA VAL A 4 -18.10 5.68 22.88
C VAL A 4 -16.58 5.73 22.98
N ASN A 5 -15.86 5.13 22.02
CA ASN A 5 -14.42 5.26 21.91
C ASN A 5 -14.05 6.72 21.59
N GLN A 6 -13.52 7.44 22.58
CA GLN A 6 -13.19 8.87 22.45
C GLN A 6 -12.10 9.14 21.42
N ASN A 7 -11.26 8.15 21.09
CA ASN A 7 -10.20 8.34 20.10
C ASN A 7 -10.74 8.60 18.68
N PHE A 8 -11.92 8.07 18.35
CA PHE A 8 -12.57 8.34 17.06
C PHE A 8 -12.97 9.82 16.90
N LEU A 9 -13.24 10.51 18.00
CA LEU A 9 -13.64 11.92 17.97
C LEU A 9 -12.45 12.86 17.73
N LYS A 10 -11.22 12.35 17.77
CA LYS A 10 -9.99 13.13 17.56
C LYS A 10 -9.52 13.12 16.10
N LEU A 11 -10.09 12.25 15.26
CA LEU A 11 -9.68 12.12 13.85
C LEU A 11 -10.04 13.40 13.08
N PRO A 12 -9.11 14.01 12.33
CA PRO A 12 -9.39 15.20 11.55
C PRO A 12 -10.21 14.87 10.30
N GLY A 13 -11.29 15.62 10.07
CA GLY A 13 -12.05 15.58 8.82
C GLY A 13 -12.56 14.19 8.40
N SER A 14 -12.73 13.99 7.08
CA SER A 14 -13.03 12.69 6.50
C SER A 14 -11.79 12.08 5.88
N TYR A 15 -11.74 10.74 5.82
CA TYR A 15 -10.63 9.99 5.21
C TYR A 15 -10.32 10.52 3.78
N LEU A 16 -9.04 10.73 3.46
CA LEU A 16 -8.56 11.41 2.24
C LEU A 16 -9.35 11.04 0.96
N PHE A 17 -9.47 9.73 0.69
CA PHE A 17 -10.10 9.25 -0.54
C PHE A 17 -11.61 9.47 -0.57
N SER A 18 -12.26 9.55 0.59
CA SER A 18 -13.67 9.90 0.71
C SER A 18 -13.91 11.38 0.38
N GLU A 19 -13.00 12.27 0.79
CA GLU A 19 -13.08 13.69 0.46
C GLU A 19 -12.87 13.96 -1.04
N ILE A 20 -11.90 13.29 -1.66
CA ILE A 20 -11.68 13.37 -3.12
C ILE A 20 -12.92 12.89 -3.88
N ALA A 21 -13.51 11.76 -3.46
CA ALA A 21 -14.72 11.23 -4.07
C ALA A 21 -15.90 12.21 -3.94
N ARG A 22 -16.04 12.86 -2.78
CA ARG A 22 -17.08 13.88 -2.54
C ARG A 22 -16.92 15.09 -3.47
N ARG A 23 -15.70 15.64 -3.61
CA ARG A 23 -15.42 16.78 -4.50
C ARG A 23 -15.64 16.44 -5.97
N LEU A 24 -15.19 15.26 -6.40
CA LEU A 24 -15.41 14.78 -7.77
C LEU A 24 -16.91 14.62 -8.05
N ALA A 25 -17.67 14.01 -7.14
CA ALA A 25 -19.11 13.84 -7.32
C ALA A 25 -19.85 15.18 -7.45
N ALA A 26 -19.50 16.17 -6.62
CA ALA A 26 -20.04 17.53 -6.72
C ALA A 26 -19.70 18.19 -8.07
N TYR A 27 -18.42 18.15 -8.48
CA TYR A 27 -17.98 18.74 -9.74
C TYR A 27 -18.65 18.09 -10.97
N THR A 28 -18.75 16.76 -11.00
CA THR A 28 -19.41 16.04 -12.10
C THR A 28 -20.92 16.29 -12.14
N ALA A 29 -21.57 16.56 -11.00
CA ALA A 29 -22.98 16.93 -10.98
C ALA A 29 -23.22 18.34 -11.54
N GLU A 30 -22.30 19.27 -11.30
CA GLU A 30 -22.34 20.64 -11.82
C GLU A 30 -21.91 20.73 -13.30
N HIS A 31 -21.06 19.80 -13.74
CA HIS A 31 -20.47 19.76 -15.09
C HIS A 31 -20.65 18.38 -15.77
N PRO A 32 -21.88 17.96 -16.10
CA PRO A 32 -22.15 16.65 -16.69
C PRO A 32 -21.47 16.43 -18.06
N GLU A 33 -21.07 17.50 -18.75
CA GLU A 33 -20.33 17.49 -20.01
C GLU A 33 -18.82 17.26 -19.84
N ALA A 34 -18.28 17.45 -18.63
CA ALA A 34 -16.85 17.35 -18.37
C ALA A 34 -16.37 15.91 -18.53
N LYS A 35 -15.44 15.69 -19.46
CA LYS A 35 -14.85 14.36 -19.71
C LYS A 35 -13.75 14.07 -18.70
N MET A 36 -14.15 13.63 -17.50
CA MET A 36 -13.23 13.38 -16.40
C MET A 36 -12.26 12.23 -16.67
N ILE A 37 -10.96 12.47 -16.47
CA ILE A 37 -9.92 11.43 -16.43
C ILE A 37 -9.45 11.25 -14.99
N ARG A 38 -9.44 10.01 -14.51
CA ARG A 38 -9.15 9.69 -13.11
C ARG A 38 -7.73 9.15 -12.98
N LEU A 39 -6.81 10.00 -12.51
CA LEU A 39 -5.45 9.64 -12.10
C LEU A 39 -5.28 9.80 -10.58
N GLY A 40 -6.38 9.70 -9.82
CA GLY A 40 -6.42 9.89 -8.37
C GLY A 40 -6.26 8.59 -7.58
N ILE A 41 -7.39 7.94 -7.24
CA ILE A 41 -7.40 6.68 -6.49
C ILE A 41 -6.61 5.63 -7.28
N GLY A 42 -5.69 4.95 -6.60
CA GLY A 42 -4.84 3.94 -7.23
C GLY A 42 -5.55 2.61 -7.48
N ASP A 43 -6.78 2.61 -7.98
CA ASP A 43 -7.53 1.38 -8.31
C ASP A 43 -7.10 0.86 -9.68
N VAL A 44 -6.93 -0.47 -9.80
CA VAL A 44 -6.52 -1.08 -11.07
C VAL A 44 -7.69 -1.09 -12.06
N THR A 45 -7.36 -0.98 -13.34
CA THR A 45 -8.32 -0.82 -14.44
C THR A 45 -8.33 -1.98 -15.45
N ARG A 46 -7.30 -2.84 -15.43
CA ARG A 46 -7.19 -3.99 -16.31
C ARG A 46 -7.97 -5.17 -15.71
N PRO A 47 -8.64 -5.99 -16.53
CA PRO A 47 -9.31 -7.19 -16.04
C PRO A 47 -8.31 -8.16 -15.42
N LEU A 48 -8.81 -9.07 -14.58
CA LEU A 48 -8.00 -10.17 -14.08
C LEU A 48 -7.41 -10.98 -15.23
N ALA A 49 -6.20 -11.51 -14.99
CA ALA A 49 -5.52 -12.38 -15.93
C ALA A 49 -6.38 -13.60 -16.30
N PRO A 50 -6.42 -14.04 -17.57
CA PRO A 50 -7.22 -15.21 -17.98
C PRO A 50 -7.00 -16.47 -17.14
N ALA A 51 -5.76 -16.77 -16.74
CA ALA A 51 -5.46 -17.93 -15.89
C ALA A 51 -6.11 -17.82 -14.50
N VAL A 52 -6.21 -16.60 -13.96
CA VAL A 52 -6.90 -16.33 -12.69
C VAL A 52 -8.40 -16.56 -12.84
N ILE A 53 -9.00 -16.04 -13.91
CA ILE A 53 -10.43 -16.20 -14.20
C ILE A 53 -10.79 -17.68 -14.41
N GLU A 54 -9.99 -18.42 -15.16
CA GLU A 54 -10.18 -19.86 -15.37
C GLU A 54 -10.16 -20.63 -14.04
N ALA A 55 -9.18 -20.34 -13.18
CA ALA A 55 -9.08 -20.97 -11.86
C ALA A 55 -10.26 -20.62 -10.94
N MET A 56 -10.75 -19.38 -11.00
CA MET A 56 -11.94 -18.96 -10.27
C MET A 56 -13.19 -19.68 -10.78
N HIS A 57 -13.41 -19.80 -12.09
CA HIS A 57 -14.54 -20.53 -12.66
C HIS A 57 -14.54 -21.99 -12.24
N LYS A 58 -13.40 -22.67 -12.36
CA LYS A 58 -13.27 -24.06 -11.90
C LYS A 58 -13.60 -24.20 -10.42
N ALA A 59 -13.14 -23.27 -9.57
CA ALA A 59 -13.44 -23.29 -8.14
C ALA A 59 -14.93 -23.04 -7.84
N VAL A 60 -15.61 -22.21 -8.65
CA VAL A 60 -17.07 -22.04 -8.56
C VAL A 60 -17.80 -23.33 -8.90
N ASP A 61 -17.39 -24.02 -9.97
CA ASP A 61 -17.99 -25.31 -10.36
C ASP A 61 -17.75 -26.38 -9.29
N GLU A 62 -16.55 -26.44 -8.69
CA GLU A 62 -16.22 -27.34 -7.57
C GLU A 62 -17.18 -27.11 -6.39
N MET A 63 -17.40 -25.85 -6.02
CA MET A 63 -18.31 -25.44 -4.94
C MET A 63 -19.79 -25.79 -5.20
N GLY A 64 -20.16 -26.07 -6.46
CA GLY A 64 -21.51 -26.48 -6.85
C GLY A 64 -21.83 -27.96 -6.61
N THR A 65 -20.86 -28.76 -6.16
CA THR A 65 -21.01 -30.21 -5.91
C THR A 65 -20.93 -30.54 -4.42
N PHE A 66 -21.51 -31.67 -4.01
CA PHE A 66 -21.42 -32.09 -2.59
C PHE A 66 -19.99 -32.42 -2.18
N GLU A 67 -19.22 -33.06 -3.07
CA GLU A 67 -17.85 -33.50 -2.82
C GLU A 67 -16.83 -32.34 -2.87
N GLY A 68 -17.08 -31.34 -3.72
CA GLY A 68 -16.20 -30.18 -3.91
C GLY A 68 -16.57 -28.94 -3.09
N PHE A 69 -17.64 -28.99 -2.30
CA PHE A 69 -18.05 -27.87 -1.47
C PHE A 69 -17.07 -27.61 -0.33
N HIS A 70 -16.63 -26.36 -0.20
CA HIS A 70 -15.80 -25.88 0.90
C HIS A 70 -16.54 -24.84 1.74
N GLY A 71 -16.78 -25.16 3.02
CA GLY A 71 -17.36 -24.22 4.00
C GLY A 71 -16.35 -23.20 4.52
N TYR A 72 -16.32 -22.98 5.85
CA TYR A 72 -15.25 -22.20 6.46
C TYR A 72 -13.90 -22.89 6.21
N GLY A 73 -12.97 -22.16 5.61
CA GLY A 73 -11.61 -22.61 5.35
C GLY A 73 -10.71 -22.44 6.58
N PRO A 74 -9.45 -22.91 6.49
CA PRO A 74 -8.45 -22.61 7.51
C PRO A 74 -8.22 -21.10 7.62
N GLU A 75 -8.19 -20.56 8.83
CA GLU A 75 -8.16 -19.12 9.07
C GLU A 75 -6.84 -18.45 8.63
N GLN A 76 -5.76 -19.24 8.51
CA GLN A 76 -4.47 -18.81 7.96
C GLN A 76 -4.48 -18.76 6.42
N GLY A 77 -5.46 -19.37 5.75
CA GLY A 77 -5.47 -19.62 4.31
C GLY A 77 -5.10 -21.07 3.95
N TYR A 78 -5.53 -21.50 2.76
CA TYR A 78 -5.32 -22.86 2.28
C TYR A 78 -3.85 -23.14 1.97
N ASP A 79 -3.41 -24.37 2.25
CA ASP A 79 -2.03 -24.81 2.08
C ASP A 79 -1.49 -24.55 0.68
N PHE A 80 -2.28 -24.87 -0.36
CA PHE A 80 -1.87 -24.67 -1.75
C PHE A 80 -1.44 -23.23 -2.06
N LEU A 81 -2.07 -22.23 -1.41
CA LEU A 81 -1.75 -20.82 -1.63
C LEU A 81 -0.54 -20.42 -0.79
N ARG A 82 -0.50 -20.81 0.49
CA ARG A 82 0.62 -20.50 1.39
C ARG A 82 1.93 -21.12 0.90
N GLU A 83 1.88 -22.35 0.38
CA GLU A 83 3.03 -23.01 -0.25
C GLU A 83 3.48 -22.31 -1.53
N ALA A 84 2.54 -21.89 -2.38
CA ALA A 84 2.86 -21.17 -3.61
C ALA A 84 3.52 -19.81 -3.32
N ILE A 85 3.03 -19.08 -2.31
CA ILE A 85 3.63 -17.83 -1.80
C ILE A 85 5.03 -18.09 -1.28
N ALA A 86 5.20 -19.03 -0.32
CA ALA A 86 6.50 -19.36 0.28
C ALA A 86 7.55 -19.72 -0.78
N LYS A 87 7.15 -20.50 -1.79
CA LYS A 87 8.04 -20.92 -2.87
C LYS A 87 8.41 -19.76 -3.80
N THR A 88 7.41 -19.00 -4.27
CA THR A 88 7.60 -18.07 -5.40
C THR A 88 8.08 -16.70 -4.95
N ASP A 89 7.53 -16.18 -3.85
CA ASP A 89 7.84 -14.82 -3.39
C ASP A 89 9.08 -14.76 -2.50
N TYR A 90 9.43 -15.88 -1.86
CA TYR A 90 10.51 -15.94 -0.87
C TYR A 90 11.61 -16.93 -1.25
N ALA A 91 11.33 -18.23 -1.36
CA ALA A 91 12.37 -19.23 -1.62
C ALA A 91 13.08 -19.03 -2.96
N ALA A 92 12.35 -18.62 -4.02
CA ALA A 92 12.94 -18.27 -5.31
C ALA A 92 13.91 -17.08 -5.25
N ARG A 93 13.86 -16.29 -4.19
CA ARG A 93 14.78 -15.17 -3.89
C ARG A 93 15.85 -15.53 -2.86
N GLY A 94 15.96 -16.81 -2.48
CA GLY A 94 16.91 -17.28 -1.47
C GLY A 94 16.50 -16.95 -0.03
N VAL A 95 15.25 -16.54 0.20
CA VAL A 95 14.72 -16.23 1.53
C VAL A 95 13.98 -17.45 2.09
N ASP A 96 14.29 -17.84 3.32
CA ASP A 96 13.57 -18.90 4.00
C ASP A 96 12.34 -18.36 4.75
N ILE A 97 11.16 -18.43 4.13
CA ILE A 97 9.85 -18.21 4.78
C ILE A 97 9.04 -19.49 4.63
N LYS A 98 8.45 -19.97 5.74
CA LYS A 98 7.66 -21.21 5.75
C LYS A 98 6.15 -20.92 5.62
N PRO A 99 5.35 -21.86 5.09
CA PRO A 99 3.90 -21.68 4.97
C PRO A 99 3.18 -21.30 6.26
N ASN A 100 3.62 -21.79 7.43
CA ASN A 100 3.05 -21.44 8.74
C ASN A 100 3.43 -20.05 9.25
N GLU A 101 4.28 -19.32 8.54
CA GLU A 101 4.58 -17.91 8.78
C GLU A 101 3.68 -16.99 7.94
N ILE A 102 2.88 -17.53 7.02
CA ILE A 102 2.04 -16.78 6.07
C ILE A 102 0.57 -16.86 6.48
N PHE A 103 -0.07 -15.70 6.56
CA PHE A 103 -1.49 -15.54 6.89
C PHE A 103 -2.20 -14.83 5.73
N VAL A 104 -3.05 -15.54 5.00
CA VAL A 104 -3.84 -15.00 3.89
C VAL A 104 -5.01 -14.18 4.44
N SER A 105 -5.21 -12.99 3.89
CA SER A 105 -6.20 -12.00 4.37
C SER A 105 -6.98 -11.36 3.22
N ASP A 106 -8.03 -10.62 3.57
CA ASP A 106 -8.90 -9.92 2.61
C ASP A 106 -8.31 -8.59 2.10
N GLY A 107 -7.09 -8.22 2.52
CA GLY A 107 -6.40 -7.05 2.00
C GLY A 107 -5.34 -6.51 2.95
N ALA A 108 -4.25 -5.99 2.39
CA ALA A 108 -3.19 -5.35 3.17
C ALA A 108 -3.70 -4.16 4.01
N LYS A 109 -4.72 -3.42 3.55
CA LYS A 109 -5.37 -2.38 4.37
C LYS A 109 -5.96 -2.95 5.66
N SER A 110 -6.64 -4.11 5.58
CA SER A 110 -7.20 -4.79 6.74
C SER A 110 -6.07 -5.24 7.67
N ASP A 111 -5.02 -5.86 7.15
CA ASP A 111 -3.91 -6.33 7.98
C ASP A 111 -3.16 -5.17 8.64
N CYS A 112 -2.71 -4.16 7.89
CA CYS A 112 -2.04 -2.98 8.42
C CYS A 112 -2.89 -2.24 9.46
N GLY A 113 -4.22 -2.20 9.25
CA GLY A 113 -5.13 -1.55 10.19
C GLY A 113 -5.38 -2.36 11.46
N ASN A 114 -5.31 -3.69 11.39
CA ASN A 114 -5.63 -4.57 12.49
C ASN A 114 -4.41 -5.15 13.22
N ILE A 115 -3.20 -5.05 12.65
CA ILE A 115 -1.98 -5.56 13.27
C ILE A 115 -1.74 -4.95 14.65
N GLY A 116 -2.21 -3.72 14.88
CA GLY A 116 -2.20 -3.08 16.20
C GLY A 116 -2.97 -3.85 17.28
N ASP A 117 -3.86 -4.79 16.95
CA ASP A 117 -4.60 -5.62 17.93
C ASP A 117 -3.67 -6.47 18.81
N ILE A 118 -2.47 -6.82 18.33
CA ILE A 118 -1.52 -7.69 19.05
C ILE A 118 -0.44 -6.90 19.81
N PHE A 119 -0.50 -5.57 19.82
CA PHE A 119 0.46 -4.69 20.49
C PHE A 119 -0.17 -3.91 21.63
N GLY A 120 0.62 -3.58 22.66
CA GLY A 120 0.23 -2.65 23.73
C GLY A 120 -0.10 -1.25 23.21
N ALA A 121 -0.98 -0.52 23.90
CA ALA A 121 -1.39 0.83 23.52
C ALA A 121 -0.37 1.94 23.89
N ASP A 122 0.65 1.56 24.65
CA ASP A 122 1.74 2.39 25.16
C ASP A 122 2.98 2.39 24.27
N ASN A 123 3.03 1.54 23.24
CA ASN A 123 4.11 1.51 22.25
C ASN A 123 4.23 2.86 21.51
N VAL A 124 5.47 3.33 21.36
CA VAL A 124 5.81 4.49 20.54
C VAL A 124 5.85 4.07 19.07
N VAL A 125 5.06 4.75 18.24
CA VAL A 125 4.86 4.40 16.82
C VAL A 125 5.55 5.41 15.94
N ALA A 126 6.45 4.94 15.07
CA ALA A 126 7.07 5.70 14.00
C ALA A 126 6.42 5.43 12.64
N VAL A 127 6.20 6.48 11.86
CA VAL A 127 5.60 6.40 10.51
C VAL A 127 6.40 7.27 9.54
N CYS A 128 6.61 6.80 8.31
CA CYS A 128 7.09 7.66 7.23
C CYS A 128 6.11 8.83 6.99
N ASP A 129 6.61 9.95 6.50
CA ASP A 129 5.80 11.13 6.16
C ASP A 129 6.35 11.80 4.89
N PRO A 130 5.64 11.79 3.75
CA PRO A 130 4.28 11.30 3.57
C PRO A 130 4.21 9.77 3.45
N VAL A 131 3.06 9.21 3.82
CA VAL A 131 2.79 7.78 3.64
C VAL A 131 1.28 7.49 3.58
N TYR A 132 0.90 6.29 3.18
CA TYR A 132 -0.49 5.85 3.16
C TYR A 132 -1.17 6.03 4.55
N PRO A 133 -2.29 6.77 4.64
CA PRO A 133 -2.82 7.26 5.92
C PRO A 133 -3.36 6.17 6.86
N VAL A 134 -3.55 4.93 6.39
CA VAL A 134 -4.09 3.84 7.21
C VAL A 134 -3.26 3.61 8.47
N TYR A 135 -1.94 3.74 8.40
CA TYR A 135 -1.04 3.47 9.54
C TYR A 135 -1.25 4.49 10.66
N VAL A 136 -1.43 5.76 10.29
CA VAL A 136 -1.68 6.85 11.23
C VAL A 136 -3.08 6.73 11.83
N ASP A 137 -4.10 6.60 10.98
CA ASP A 137 -5.50 6.59 11.39
C ASP A 137 -5.83 5.42 12.32
N THR A 138 -5.31 4.22 12.05
CA THR A 138 -5.60 3.05 12.90
C THR A 138 -4.89 3.11 14.24
N ASN A 139 -3.68 3.68 14.30
CA ASN A 139 -3.00 3.94 15.56
C ASN A 139 -3.69 5.05 16.36
N ALA A 140 -4.27 6.05 15.70
CA ALA A 140 -5.11 7.05 16.34
C ALA A 140 -6.40 6.42 16.92
N MET A 141 -7.14 5.64 16.12
CA MET A 141 -8.34 4.91 16.57
C MET A 141 -8.06 3.99 17.76
N ALA A 142 -6.89 3.36 17.79
CA ALA A 142 -6.42 2.49 18.87
C ALA A 142 -5.90 3.24 20.11
N GLY A 143 -5.79 4.58 20.05
CA GLY A 143 -5.37 5.43 21.18
C GLY A 143 -3.86 5.61 21.33
N ARG A 144 -3.04 5.16 20.37
CA ARG A 144 -1.57 5.32 20.41
C ARG A 144 -1.10 6.70 19.97
N ALA A 145 -1.89 7.40 19.16
CA ALA A 145 -1.48 8.66 18.54
C ALA A 145 -1.61 9.91 19.44
N GLY A 146 -2.33 9.83 20.57
CA GLY A 146 -2.53 10.98 21.47
C GLY A 146 -3.63 11.94 20.99
N ASP A 147 -3.33 13.23 20.99
CA ASP A 147 -4.19 14.30 20.47
C ASP A 147 -3.68 14.82 19.12
N PHE A 148 -4.60 15.13 18.21
CA PHE A 148 -4.29 15.73 16.91
C PHE A 148 -4.03 17.23 17.08
N GLN A 149 -2.92 17.71 16.52
CA GLN A 149 -2.48 19.09 16.57
C GLN A 149 -2.76 19.73 15.21
N GLU A 150 -3.92 20.36 15.06
CA GLU A 150 -4.42 20.89 13.77
C GLU A 150 -3.40 21.80 13.08
N GLU A 151 -2.79 22.71 13.83
CA GLU A 151 -1.77 23.66 13.33
C GLU A 151 -0.52 22.98 12.74
N LEU A 152 -0.21 21.76 13.18
CA LEU A 152 0.95 21.00 12.74
C LEU A 152 0.59 19.90 11.74
N GLY A 153 -0.69 19.55 11.61
CA GLY A 153 -1.15 18.38 10.85
C GLY A 153 -0.62 17.05 11.39
N LYS A 154 -0.29 16.99 12.70
CA LYS A 154 0.39 15.84 13.33
C LYS A 154 -0.30 15.37 14.59
N TRP A 155 -0.12 14.09 14.90
CA TRP A 155 -0.49 13.50 16.17
C TRP A 155 0.64 13.63 17.20
N SER A 156 0.29 14.06 18.41
CA SER A 156 1.26 14.41 19.48
C SER A 156 2.12 13.25 20.01
N LYS A 157 1.75 11.99 19.75
CA LYS A 157 2.52 10.81 20.20
C LYS A 157 3.08 9.94 19.08
N LEU A 158 2.88 10.31 17.82
CA LEU A 158 3.51 9.61 16.69
C LEU A 158 4.85 10.25 16.36
N VAL A 159 5.85 9.42 16.08
CA VAL A 159 7.13 9.86 15.55
C VAL A 159 7.04 9.89 14.03
N TYR A 160 6.92 11.08 13.46
CA TYR A 160 6.89 11.27 12.01
C TYR A 160 8.33 11.27 11.48
N MET A 161 8.59 10.46 10.47
CA MET A 161 9.89 10.33 9.81
C MET A 161 9.81 10.96 8.40
N PRO A 162 10.26 12.21 8.22
CA PRO A 162 10.10 12.91 6.95
C PRO A 162 10.85 12.21 5.81
N CYS A 163 10.13 11.93 4.73
CA CYS A 163 10.59 11.50 3.44
C CYS A 163 10.42 12.69 2.51
N VAL A 164 11.48 13.45 2.31
CA VAL A 164 11.46 14.73 1.58
C VAL A 164 12.46 14.71 0.44
N GLU A 165 12.36 15.67 -0.47
CA GLU A 165 13.24 15.74 -1.65
C GLU A 165 14.73 15.76 -1.25
N GLU A 166 15.07 16.46 -0.18
CA GLU A 166 16.44 16.62 0.34
C GLU A 166 17.08 15.32 0.81
N ASN A 167 16.27 14.32 1.20
CA ASN A 167 16.74 12.99 1.61
C ASN A 167 16.36 11.88 0.61
N GLY A 168 16.00 12.26 -0.62
CA GLY A 168 15.59 11.32 -1.66
C GLY A 168 14.30 10.57 -1.34
N PHE A 169 13.44 11.15 -0.50
CA PHE A 169 12.21 10.53 0.03
C PHE A 169 12.45 9.20 0.73
N THR A 170 13.58 9.09 1.45
CA THR A 170 13.88 7.94 2.32
C THR A 170 14.02 8.42 3.76
N PRO A 171 13.31 7.80 4.73
CA PRO A 171 13.27 8.27 6.10
C PRO A 171 14.61 8.03 6.78
N GLN A 172 15.00 8.94 7.66
CA GLN A 172 16.12 8.73 8.57
C GLN A 172 15.65 7.99 9.82
N ILE A 173 16.55 7.20 10.41
CA ILE A 173 16.31 6.53 11.69
C ILE A 173 16.12 7.60 12.79
N PRO A 174 15.02 7.54 13.57
CA PRO A 174 14.77 8.53 14.61
C PRO A 174 15.83 8.45 15.72
N GLN A 175 16.14 9.61 16.30
CA GLN A 175 17.06 9.68 17.45
C GLN A 175 16.44 9.11 18.72
N GLU A 176 15.13 9.27 18.88
CA GLU A 176 14.38 8.66 19.98
C GLU A 176 14.15 7.17 19.72
N LYS A 177 14.02 6.40 20.80
CA LYS A 177 13.66 5.00 20.72
C LYS A 177 12.18 4.88 20.37
N VAL A 178 11.87 4.05 19.37
CA VAL A 178 10.50 3.68 18.99
C VAL A 178 10.29 2.17 19.07
N ASP A 179 9.04 1.74 19.22
CA ASP A 179 8.69 0.32 19.42
C ASP A 179 8.06 -0.31 18.17
N MET A 180 7.35 0.48 17.36
CA MET A 180 6.72 0.05 16.11
C MET A 180 7.12 0.98 14.97
N ILE A 181 7.58 0.45 13.84
CA ILE A 181 8.12 1.23 12.71
C ILE A 181 7.37 0.86 11.44
N TYR A 182 6.55 1.75 10.90
CA TYR A 182 5.89 1.54 9.62
C TYR A 182 6.81 2.01 8.48
N LEU A 183 7.26 1.07 7.66
CA LEU A 183 7.99 1.32 6.42
C LEU A 183 7.14 0.83 5.25
N CYS A 184 7.05 1.61 4.18
CA CYS A 184 6.31 1.25 2.97
C CYS A 184 7.24 1.42 1.77
N PHE A 185 7.62 0.31 1.13
CA PHE A 185 8.52 0.31 -0.02
C PHE A 185 8.10 -0.76 -1.04
N PRO A 186 7.83 -0.38 -2.31
CA PRO A 186 7.80 0.99 -2.83
C PRO A 186 6.76 1.88 -2.13
N ASN A 187 7.15 3.12 -1.82
CA ASN A 187 6.36 4.03 -1.01
C ASN A 187 5.13 4.54 -1.77
N ASN A 188 3.99 4.55 -1.08
CA ASN A 188 2.82 5.32 -1.48
C ASN A 188 2.71 6.53 -0.53
N PRO A 189 2.89 7.78 -1.02
CA PRO A 189 2.66 8.21 -2.41
C PRO A 189 3.89 8.43 -3.30
N THR A 190 5.10 8.44 -2.76
CA THR A 190 6.28 9.01 -3.45
C THR A 190 6.82 8.13 -4.59
N GLY A 191 6.49 6.84 -4.57
CA GLY A 191 7.01 5.85 -5.51
C GLY A 191 8.48 5.49 -5.32
N THR A 192 9.10 5.93 -4.22
CA THR A 192 10.50 5.63 -3.90
C THR A 192 10.66 4.26 -3.26
N VAL A 193 11.89 3.78 -3.28
CA VAL A 193 12.31 2.48 -2.76
C VAL A 193 13.45 2.67 -1.77
N ALA A 194 13.68 1.67 -0.93
CA ALA A 194 14.85 1.62 -0.07
C ALA A 194 15.90 0.68 -0.66
N THR A 195 17.15 1.11 -0.61
CA THR A 195 18.30 0.27 -0.93
C THR A 195 18.51 -0.81 0.13
N LYS A 196 19.28 -1.84 -0.21
CA LYS A 196 19.68 -2.90 0.73
C LYS A 196 20.38 -2.33 1.96
N GLU A 197 21.26 -1.34 1.79
CA GLU A 197 22.02 -0.68 2.85
C GLU A 197 21.09 0.09 3.79
N GLN A 198 20.12 0.83 3.24
CA GLN A 198 19.12 1.55 4.03
C GLN A 198 18.25 0.58 4.84
N LEU A 199 17.77 -0.51 4.24
CA LEU A 199 16.98 -1.52 4.97
C LEU A 199 17.82 -2.25 6.02
N LYS A 200 19.12 -2.50 5.77
CA LYS A 200 20.02 -3.07 6.77
C LYS A 200 20.16 -2.18 7.99
N ALA A 201 20.31 -0.87 7.82
CA ALA A 201 20.36 0.08 8.93
C ALA A 201 19.07 0.04 9.78
N TRP A 202 17.91 -0.08 9.14
CA TRP A 202 16.62 -0.23 9.84
C TRP A 202 16.52 -1.54 10.62
N VAL A 203 16.91 -2.66 10.01
CA VAL A 203 16.91 -3.98 10.65
C VAL A 203 17.84 -4.00 11.87
N ASP A 204 19.02 -3.39 11.75
CA ASP A 204 19.98 -3.28 12.86
C ASP A 204 19.41 -2.45 14.00
N TYR A 205 18.87 -1.26 13.70
CA TYR A 205 18.21 -0.42 14.69
C TYR A 205 17.06 -1.14 15.39
N ALA A 206 16.21 -1.83 14.63
CA ALA A 206 15.04 -2.51 15.19
C ALA A 206 15.42 -3.68 16.10
N ASN A 207 16.45 -4.45 15.73
CA ASN A 207 16.96 -5.52 16.59
C ASN A 207 17.63 -4.97 17.86
N GLU A 208 18.45 -3.92 17.75
CA GLU A 208 19.10 -3.27 18.90
C GLU A 208 18.08 -2.71 19.90
N ASN A 209 17.02 -2.07 19.39
CA ASN A 209 16.00 -1.42 20.20
C ASN A 209 14.83 -2.33 20.58
N LYS A 210 14.82 -3.58 20.08
CA LYS A 210 13.68 -4.52 20.17
C LYS A 210 12.39 -3.92 19.57
N ALA A 211 12.51 -3.03 18.59
CA ALA A 211 11.39 -2.50 17.84
C ALA A 211 10.88 -3.54 16.83
N VAL A 212 9.64 -3.38 16.36
CA VAL A 212 9.06 -4.19 15.29
C VAL A 212 8.83 -3.33 14.05
N ILE A 213 9.47 -3.74 12.95
CA ILE A 213 9.24 -3.18 11.62
C ILE A 213 7.96 -3.79 11.07
N LEU A 214 7.05 -2.93 10.65
CA LEU A 214 5.81 -3.22 9.95
C LEU A 214 6.02 -2.79 8.50
N TYR A 215 6.49 -3.74 7.68
CA TYR A 215 6.97 -3.51 6.32
C TYR A 215 5.85 -3.74 5.30
N ASP A 216 5.28 -2.68 4.75
CA ASP A 216 4.29 -2.75 3.68
C ASP A 216 5.00 -2.77 2.32
N SER A 217 4.85 -3.90 1.63
CA SER A 217 5.48 -4.16 0.34
C SER A 217 4.45 -4.42 -0.75
N ALA A 218 3.26 -3.81 -0.65
CA ALA A 218 2.14 -4.02 -1.57
C ALA A 218 2.40 -3.63 -3.05
N TYR A 219 3.52 -2.96 -3.37
CA TYR A 219 3.90 -2.55 -4.72
C TYR A 219 5.19 -3.23 -5.19
N GLU A 220 5.67 -4.28 -4.52
CA GLU A 220 6.93 -4.96 -4.83
C GLU A 220 7.05 -5.41 -6.28
N ALA A 221 5.93 -5.79 -6.89
CA ALA A 221 5.89 -6.31 -8.25
C ALA A 221 6.22 -5.24 -9.31
N PHE A 222 6.20 -3.96 -8.92
CA PHE A 222 6.54 -2.84 -9.79
C PHE A 222 8.01 -2.43 -9.72
N ILE A 223 8.81 -3.00 -8.82
CA ILE A 223 10.25 -2.74 -8.73
C ILE A 223 10.92 -3.20 -10.04
N THR A 224 11.73 -2.32 -10.65
CA THR A 224 12.46 -2.59 -11.90
C THR A 224 13.97 -2.57 -11.74
N GLN A 225 14.47 -1.99 -10.65
CA GLN A 225 15.91 -1.91 -10.37
C GLN A 225 16.41 -3.19 -9.69
N ASP A 226 17.54 -3.72 -10.16
CA ASP A 226 18.09 -5.00 -9.71
C ASP A 226 18.63 -4.98 -8.27
N ASP A 227 19.05 -3.82 -7.76
CA ASP A 227 19.67 -3.63 -6.45
C ASP A 227 18.68 -3.26 -5.33
N VAL A 228 17.38 -3.32 -5.62
CA VAL A 228 16.30 -2.98 -4.70
C VAL A 228 15.68 -4.25 -4.13
N PRO A 229 15.70 -4.47 -2.81
CA PRO A 229 15.05 -5.61 -2.19
C PRO A 229 13.54 -5.61 -2.42
N HIS A 230 12.99 -6.76 -2.80
CA HIS A 230 11.55 -6.93 -2.95
C HIS A 230 10.88 -7.38 -1.65
N THR A 231 11.62 -7.96 -0.70
CA THR A 231 11.14 -8.28 0.65
C THR A 231 12.14 -7.82 1.69
N ILE A 232 11.65 -7.41 2.86
CA ILE A 232 12.52 -7.06 3.99
C ILE A 232 13.37 -8.26 4.43
N TYR A 233 12.93 -9.49 4.16
CA TYR A 233 13.62 -10.72 4.53
C TYR A 233 14.82 -11.06 3.62
N GLU A 234 15.10 -10.27 2.58
CA GLU A 234 16.40 -10.29 1.89
C GLU A 234 17.52 -9.69 2.75
N ILE A 235 17.16 -9.05 3.87
CA ILE A 235 18.08 -8.45 4.83
C ILE A 235 18.32 -9.42 6.00
N GLU A 236 19.60 -9.74 6.23
CA GLU A 236 20.00 -10.57 7.36
C GLU A 236 19.55 -9.95 8.69
N GLY A 237 18.93 -10.76 9.55
CA GLY A 237 18.37 -10.32 10.84
C GLY A 237 16.94 -9.79 10.76
N ALA A 238 16.32 -9.65 9.58
CA ALA A 238 14.95 -9.14 9.48
C ALA A 238 13.91 -10.06 10.14
N ARG A 239 14.14 -11.38 10.14
CA ARG A 239 13.23 -12.38 10.72
C ARG A 239 12.98 -12.20 12.22
N THR A 240 13.86 -11.52 12.95
CA THR A 240 13.74 -11.26 14.40
C THR A 240 13.12 -9.90 14.74
N CYS A 241 12.82 -9.06 13.74
CA CYS A 241 12.26 -7.73 13.96
C CYS A 241 11.18 -7.30 12.96
N ALA A 242 10.87 -8.03 11.90
CA ALA A 242 9.95 -7.57 10.86
C ALA A 242 8.69 -8.44 10.72
N ILE A 243 7.57 -7.77 10.44
CA ILE A 243 6.33 -8.32 9.88
C ILE A 243 6.16 -7.68 8.51
N GLU A 244 5.87 -8.48 7.48
CA GLU A 244 5.70 -8.00 6.11
C GLU A 244 4.24 -8.12 5.66
N PHE A 245 3.72 -7.09 5.00
CA PHE A 245 2.42 -7.08 4.35
C PHE A 245 2.57 -7.07 2.84
N ARG A 246 1.75 -7.87 2.17
CA ARG A 246 1.75 -8.08 0.72
C ARG A 246 0.32 -8.04 0.18
N SER A 247 0.15 -7.71 -1.08
CA SER A 247 -1.18 -7.54 -1.67
C SER A 247 -1.28 -8.02 -3.11
N PHE A 248 -2.21 -8.94 -3.38
CA PHE A 248 -2.57 -9.30 -4.75
C PHE A 248 -3.34 -8.19 -5.46
N SER A 249 -3.79 -7.15 -4.74
CA SER A 249 -4.64 -6.10 -5.32
C SER A 249 -3.90 -5.30 -6.38
N LYS A 250 -2.62 -4.97 -6.14
CA LYS A 250 -1.82 -4.15 -7.05
C LYS A 250 -0.98 -5.00 -7.98
N THR A 251 -0.54 -6.16 -7.52
CA THR A 251 0.20 -7.13 -8.32
C THR A 251 -0.69 -7.80 -9.38
N ALA A 252 -1.88 -8.30 -9.00
CA ALA A 252 -2.70 -9.16 -9.86
C ALA A 252 -4.14 -8.66 -10.10
N GLY A 253 -4.46 -7.43 -9.69
CA GLY A 253 -5.77 -6.81 -9.94
C GLY A 253 -6.88 -7.20 -8.97
N PHE A 254 -6.55 -7.74 -7.79
CA PHE A 254 -7.54 -8.20 -6.80
C PHE A 254 -8.19 -7.07 -5.98
N THR A 255 -8.27 -5.83 -6.49
CA THR A 255 -8.82 -4.68 -5.72
C THR A 255 -10.28 -4.87 -5.33
N GLY A 256 -11.08 -5.48 -6.21
CA GLY A 256 -12.47 -5.89 -5.92
C GLY A 256 -12.59 -7.28 -5.29
N ASN A 257 -11.64 -8.18 -5.55
CA ASN A 257 -11.67 -9.58 -5.13
C ASN A 257 -11.10 -9.83 -3.72
N ARG A 258 -10.32 -8.89 -3.19
CA ARG A 258 -9.88 -8.85 -1.79
C ARG A 258 -9.04 -10.08 -1.38
N CYS A 259 -7.75 -10.04 -1.73
CA CYS A 259 -6.77 -11.02 -1.27
C CYS A 259 -5.41 -10.34 -1.03
N ALA A 260 -4.78 -10.70 0.06
CA ALA A 260 -3.47 -10.25 0.52
C ALA A 260 -2.87 -11.32 1.44
N TYR A 261 -1.66 -11.07 1.95
CA TYR A 261 -1.12 -11.89 3.01
C TYR A 261 -0.17 -11.09 3.91
N THR A 262 -0.03 -11.56 5.14
CA THR A 262 0.95 -11.08 6.12
C THR A 262 1.94 -12.20 6.41
N VAL A 263 3.23 -11.86 6.50
CA VAL A 263 4.28 -12.78 6.96
C VAL A 263 4.71 -12.41 8.37
N VAL A 264 4.53 -13.34 9.31
CA VAL A 264 4.95 -13.19 10.71
C VAL A 264 5.90 -14.34 11.06
N PRO A 265 7.22 -14.10 11.12
CA PRO A 265 8.21 -15.14 11.37
C PRO A 265 8.03 -15.83 12.73
N MET A 266 8.38 -17.11 12.81
CA MET A 266 8.34 -17.90 14.05
C MET A 266 9.39 -17.49 15.09
N GLU A 267 10.41 -16.76 14.64
CA GLU A 267 11.52 -16.22 15.42
C GLU A 267 11.20 -14.85 16.03
N LEU A 268 10.13 -14.19 15.56
CA LEU A 268 9.75 -12.86 16.04
C LEU A 268 9.02 -12.95 17.38
N GLU A 269 9.76 -12.63 18.45
CA GLU A 269 9.28 -12.61 19.83
C GLU A 269 9.39 -11.21 20.45
N ARG A 270 8.35 -10.77 21.16
CA ARG A 270 8.39 -9.56 21.98
C ARG A 270 7.67 -9.84 23.29
N ASP A 271 8.23 -9.31 24.38
CA ASP A 271 7.67 -9.46 25.73
C ASP A 271 7.33 -10.93 26.12
N GLY A 272 8.22 -11.87 25.76
CA GLY A 272 8.01 -13.30 26.02
C GLY A 272 6.94 -13.99 25.17
N ALA A 273 6.37 -13.31 24.18
CA ALA A 273 5.33 -13.81 23.31
C ALA A 273 5.76 -13.85 21.84
N LYS A 274 5.50 -14.98 21.16
CA LYS A 274 5.66 -15.10 19.72
C LYS A 274 4.56 -14.31 19.01
N LEU A 275 4.94 -13.31 18.21
CA LEU A 275 3.96 -12.48 17.51
C LEU A 275 3.13 -13.29 16.50
N ASN A 276 3.71 -14.33 15.89
CA ASN A 276 2.98 -15.27 15.03
C ASN A 276 1.79 -15.91 15.76
N ALA A 277 1.97 -16.35 17.02
CA ALA A 277 0.91 -16.98 17.80
C ALA A 277 -0.20 -15.99 18.17
N LEU A 278 0.16 -14.74 18.52
CA LEU A 278 -0.81 -13.68 18.80
C LEU A 278 -1.61 -13.32 17.54
N TRP A 279 -0.93 -13.19 16.40
CA TRP A 279 -1.58 -12.90 15.12
C TRP A 279 -2.51 -14.02 14.68
N ASN A 280 -2.07 -15.28 14.81
CA ASN A 280 -2.92 -16.43 14.56
C ASN A 280 -4.17 -16.41 15.43
N ARG A 281 -4.03 -16.17 16.75
CA ARG A 281 -5.18 -16.09 17.66
C ARG A 281 -6.14 -14.97 17.25
N ARG A 282 -5.61 -13.81 16.84
CA ARG A 282 -6.42 -12.69 16.34
C ARG A 282 -7.19 -13.09 15.08
N GLN A 283 -6.52 -13.68 14.09
CA GLN A 283 -7.16 -14.12 12.83
C GLN A 283 -8.27 -15.12 13.12
N CYS A 284 -8.02 -16.18 13.90
CA CYS A 284 -9.05 -17.16 14.26
C CYS A 284 -10.23 -16.61 15.08
N THR A 285 -10.11 -15.39 15.63
CA THR A 285 -11.17 -14.79 16.48
C THR A 285 -11.96 -13.72 15.74
N LYS A 286 -11.30 -12.92 14.89
CA LYS A 286 -11.89 -11.74 14.25
C LYS A 286 -12.02 -11.86 12.73
N PHE A 287 -11.64 -13.00 12.14
CA PHE A 287 -11.65 -13.22 10.70
C PHE A 287 -12.08 -14.66 10.36
N ASN A 288 -12.87 -14.81 9.30
CA ASN A 288 -13.41 -16.11 8.86
C ASN A 288 -12.69 -16.69 7.63
N GLY A 289 -11.55 -16.13 7.25
CA GLY A 289 -10.77 -16.55 6.09
C GLY A 289 -11.21 -15.92 4.77
N VAL A 290 -10.30 -15.88 3.81
CA VAL A 290 -10.59 -15.46 2.42
C VAL A 290 -11.36 -16.57 1.71
N PRO A 291 -12.41 -16.27 0.91
CA PRO A 291 -13.19 -17.30 0.23
C PRO A 291 -12.34 -18.23 -0.64
N TYR A 292 -12.68 -19.52 -0.66
CA TYR A 292 -11.97 -20.56 -1.42
C TYR A 292 -11.74 -20.19 -2.89
N VAL A 293 -12.78 -19.72 -3.58
CA VAL A 293 -12.72 -19.29 -4.99
C VAL A 293 -11.68 -18.20 -5.21
N ILE A 294 -11.58 -17.24 -4.29
CA ILE A 294 -10.62 -16.14 -4.36
C ILE A 294 -9.20 -16.66 -4.14
N GLN A 295 -9.00 -17.57 -3.18
CA GLN A 295 -7.69 -18.18 -2.95
C GLN A 295 -7.24 -19.04 -4.13
N ARG A 296 -8.15 -19.74 -4.82
CA ARG A 296 -7.84 -20.49 -6.06
C ARG A 296 -7.40 -19.56 -7.19
N GLY A 297 -8.09 -18.43 -7.37
CA GLY A 297 -7.64 -17.38 -8.27
C GLY A 297 -6.26 -16.83 -7.88
N ALA A 298 -6.02 -16.56 -6.60
CA ALA A 298 -4.72 -16.09 -6.11
C ALA A 298 -3.61 -17.12 -6.28
N ALA A 299 -3.90 -18.43 -6.19
CA ALA A 299 -2.92 -19.47 -6.47
C ALA A 299 -2.55 -19.52 -7.96
N ALA A 300 -3.50 -19.23 -8.85
CA ALA A 300 -3.25 -19.17 -10.29
C ALA A 300 -2.26 -18.06 -10.69
N VAL A 301 -2.13 -16.99 -9.89
CA VAL A 301 -1.10 -15.95 -10.04
C VAL A 301 0.31 -16.57 -10.10
N TYR A 302 0.54 -17.64 -9.36
CA TYR A 302 1.85 -18.29 -9.25
C TYR A 302 2.12 -19.35 -10.32
N THR A 303 1.14 -19.69 -11.16
CA THR A 303 1.38 -20.53 -12.34
C THR A 303 2.27 -19.80 -13.35
N GLU A 304 2.99 -20.54 -14.19
CA GLU A 304 3.84 -19.94 -15.22
C GLU A 304 3.06 -18.98 -16.12
N GLU A 305 1.88 -19.40 -16.57
CA GLU A 305 0.99 -18.60 -17.41
C GLU A 305 0.41 -17.40 -16.66
N GLY A 306 -0.01 -17.57 -15.40
CA GLY A 306 -0.49 -16.49 -14.55
C GLY A 306 0.58 -15.41 -14.34
N GLN A 307 1.81 -15.81 -14.01
CA GLN A 307 2.92 -14.88 -13.84
C GLN A 307 3.23 -14.12 -15.13
N ARG A 308 3.21 -14.80 -16.28
CA ARG A 308 3.43 -14.19 -17.60
C ARG A 308 2.37 -13.11 -17.89
N GLN A 309 1.09 -13.44 -17.76
CA GLN A 309 -0.04 -12.53 -18.00
C GLN A 309 -0.05 -11.34 -17.02
N ILE A 310 0.35 -11.57 -15.77
CA ILE A 310 0.43 -10.52 -14.75
C ILE A 310 1.59 -9.56 -15.03
N LYS A 311 2.76 -10.07 -15.45
CA LYS A 311 3.89 -9.25 -15.89
C LYS A 311 3.52 -8.34 -17.07
N GLU A 312 2.73 -8.84 -18.03
CA GLU A 312 2.20 -8.00 -19.12
C GLU A 312 1.32 -6.86 -18.61
N THR A 313 0.48 -7.13 -17.60
CA THR A 313 -0.38 -6.12 -16.97
C THR A 313 0.44 -5.08 -16.20
N ILE A 314 1.47 -5.51 -15.46
CA ILE A 314 2.38 -4.62 -14.76
C ILE A 314 3.15 -3.74 -15.76
N ALA A 315 3.65 -4.32 -16.85
CA ALA A 315 4.36 -3.60 -17.90
C ALA A 315 3.48 -2.51 -18.55
N TYR A 316 2.19 -2.80 -18.78
CA TYR A 316 1.23 -1.81 -19.25
C TYR A 316 1.14 -0.60 -18.31
N TYR A 317 1.06 -0.84 -17.00
CA TYR A 317 1.03 0.24 -16.01
C TYR A 317 2.36 0.96 -15.84
N GLN A 318 3.49 0.27 -16.00
CA GLN A 318 4.81 0.92 -16.02
C GLN A 318 4.96 1.83 -17.24
N GLU A 319 4.44 1.44 -18.41
CA GLU A 319 4.43 2.32 -19.58
C GLU A 319 3.55 3.56 -19.35
N ASN A 320 2.38 3.42 -18.73
CA ASN A 320 1.58 4.56 -18.31
C ASN A 320 2.35 5.47 -17.33
N ALA A 321 3.07 4.87 -16.37
CA ALA A 321 3.86 5.62 -15.40
C ALA A 321 4.96 6.43 -16.09
N ARG A 322 5.64 5.80 -17.07
CA ARG A 322 6.65 6.42 -17.92
C ARG A 322 6.07 7.60 -18.71
N VAL A 323 4.94 7.41 -19.38
CA VAL A 323 4.23 8.45 -20.15
C VAL A 323 3.88 9.66 -19.28
N ILE A 324 3.32 9.44 -18.09
CA ILE A 324 3.00 10.53 -17.16
C ILE A 324 4.28 11.25 -16.72
N ARG A 325 5.26 10.50 -16.23
CA ARG A 325 6.49 11.06 -15.68
C ARG A 325 7.23 11.89 -16.71
N GLU A 326 7.51 11.33 -17.89
CA GLU A 326 8.27 12.01 -18.95
C GLU A 326 7.47 13.19 -19.52
N GLY A 327 6.20 12.99 -19.85
CA GLY A 327 5.39 14.03 -20.46
C GLY A 327 5.16 15.25 -19.56
N LEU A 328 5.07 15.06 -18.25
CA LEU A 328 5.00 16.15 -17.26
C LEU A 328 6.38 16.78 -16.97
N THR A 329 7.45 15.98 -17.02
CA THR A 329 8.83 16.51 -16.90
C THR A 329 9.16 17.43 -18.08
N GLU A 330 8.81 17.02 -19.29
CA GLU A 330 8.94 17.85 -20.51
C GLU A 330 8.09 19.13 -20.46
N ALA A 331 6.98 19.11 -19.70
CA ALA A 331 6.16 20.29 -19.43
C ALA A 331 6.81 21.27 -18.44
N GLY A 332 7.99 20.94 -17.92
CA GLY A 332 8.74 21.74 -16.95
C GLY A 332 8.36 21.49 -15.49
N LEU A 333 7.61 20.43 -15.20
CA LEU A 333 7.29 20.05 -13.82
C LEU A 333 8.36 19.12 -13.24
N THR A 334 8.49 19.13 -11.91
CA THR A 334 9.43 18.24 -11.21
C THR A 334 8.71 16.96 -10.76
N CYS A 335 9.09 15.82 -11.33
CA CYS A 335 8.48 14.51 -11.10
C CYS A 335 9.43 13.56 -10.37
N PHE A 336 8.91 12.82 -9.39
CA PHE A 336 9.56 11.71 -8.70
C PHE A 336 8.73 10.44 -8.86
N GLY A 337 9.30 9.29 -8.48
CA GLY A 337 8.65 7.99 -8.64
C GLY A 337 8.48 7.57 -10.10
N GLY A 338 7.51 6.71 -10.37
CA GLY A 338 7.19 6.20 -11.71
C GLY A 338 8.21 5.21 -12.31
N VAL A 339 9.15 4.71 -11.51
CA VAL A 339 10.16 3.70 -11.90
C VAL A 339 9.89 2.35 -11.25
N ASN A 340 9.75 2.35 -9.93
CA ASN A 340 9.54 1.15 -9.11
C ASN A 340 8.12 1.06 -8.55
N ALA A 341 7.25 1.98 -8.93
CA ALA A 341 5.89 2.08 -8.44
C ALA A 341 4.98 2.66 -9.53
N PRO A 342 3.68 2.32 -9.52
CA PRO A 342 2.70 2.85 -10.47
C PRO A 342 2.22 4.25 -10.07
N TYR A 343 3.06 5.05 -9.42
CA TYR A 343 2.74 6.38 -8.92
C TYR A 343 3.81 7.39 -9.31
N ILE A 344 3.35 8.56 -9.74
CA ILE A 344 4.18 9.73 -9.97
C ILE A 344 3.90 10.71 -8.85
N TRP A 345 4.98 11.15 -8.20
CA TRP A 345 4.95 12.15 -7.15
C TRP A 345 5.43 13.47 -7.72
N LEU A 346 4.50 14.40 -7.92
CA LEU A 346 4.70 15.63 -8.67
C LEU A 346 4.76 16.80 -7.70
N LYS A 347 5.85 17.56 -7.76
CA LYS A 347 5.95 18.84 -7.03
C LYS A 347 5.03 19.86 -7.70
N THR A 348 4.22 20.56 -6.90
CA THR A 348 3.34 21.60 -7.42
C THR A 348 4.16 22.77 -8.01
N PRO A 349 3.68 23.42 -9.08
CA PRO A 349 4.38 24.56 -9.66
C PRO A 349 4.31 25.79 -8.75
N ASP A 350 5.33 26.65 -8.81
CA ASP A 350 5.36 27.98 -8.20
C ASP A 350 5.01 28.04 -6.70
N GLY A 351 5.23 26.95 -5.96
CA GLY A 351 4.93 26.86 -4.53
C GLY A 351 3.44 26.73 -4.21
N MET A 352 2.60 26.38 -5.19
CA MET A 352 1.16 26.20 -5.03
C MET A 352 0.82 25.11 -4.01
N GLY A 353 -0.26 25.28 -3.24
CA GLY A 353 -0.72 24.25 -2.31
C GLY A 353 -1.23 22.99 -3.01
N SER A 354 -1.19 21.84 -2.34
CA SER A 354 -1.60 20.54 -2.87
C SER A 354 -3.07 20.51 -3.29
N TRP A 355 -3.94 21.05 -2.42
CA TRP A 355 -5.37 21.15 -2.68
C TRP A 355 -5.71 22.20 -3.73
N GLU A 356 -4.95 23.30 -3.76
CA GLU A 356 -5.10 24.34 -4.77
C GLU A 356 -4.77 23.79 -6.16
N PHE A 357 -3.65 23.06 -6.30
CA PHE A 357 -3.28 22.44 -7.56
C PHE A 357 -4.21 21.29 -7.97
N PHE A 358 -4.71 20.51 -7.00
CA PHE A 358 -5.77 19.53 -7.24
C PHE A 358 -7.02 20.18 -7.84
N ASP A 359 -7.52 21.27 -7.23
CA ASP A 359 -8.72 21.96 -7.72
C ASP A 359 -8.48 22.59 -9.10
N LYS A 360 -7.26 23.09 -9.36
CA LYS A 360 -6.85 23.62 -10.67
C LYS A 360 -6.91 22.54 -11.76
N LEU A 361 -6.29 21.38 -11.53
CA LEU A 361 -6.31 20.25 -12.46
C LEU A 361 -7.73 19.71 -12.71
N LEU A 362 -8.54 19.64 -11.65
CA LEU A 362 -9.93 19.20 -11.74
C LEU A 362 -10.75 20.13 -12.65
N LYS A 363 -10.62 21.45 -12.45
CA LYS A 363 -11.45 22.46 -13.13
C LYS A 363 -10.97 22.79 -14.53
N GLU A 364 -9.66 22.88 -14.75
CA GLU A 364 -9.09 23.38 -16.01
C GLU A 364 -8.64 22.26 -16.95
N ALA A 365 -8.25 21.09 -16.42
CA ALA A 365 -7.83 19.94 -17.23
C ALA A 365 -8.82 18.76 -17.18
N ASN A 366 -9.83 18.81 -16.30
CA ASN A 366 -10.71 17.67 -16.00
C ASN A 366 -9.93 16.40 -15.62
N VAL A 367 -8.80 16.57 -14.93
CA VAL A 367 -7.97 15.47 -14.42
C VAL A 367 -8.06 15.43 -12.90
N VAL A 368 -8.49 14.30 -12.37
CA VAL A 368 -8.53 14.05 -10.93
C VAL A 368 -7.21 13.44 -10.49
N THR A 369 -6.57 14.03 -9.48
CA THR A 369 -5.32 13.51 -8.87
C THR A 369 -5.54 13.24 -7.37
N THR A 370 -4.48 13.08 -6.59
CA THR A 370 -4.58 13.01 -5.12
C THR A 370 -3.67 14.07 -4.50
N PRO A 371 -4.18 15.02 -3.70
CA PRO A 371 -3.37 16.05 -3.07
C PRO A 371 -2.43 15.42 -2.04
N GLY A 372 -1.16 15.85 -2.07
CA GLY A 372 -0.10 15.29 -1.25
C GLY A 372 -0.31 15.51 0.25
N ALA A 373 -0.89 16.64 0.64
CA ALA A 373 -1.30 16.96 2.01
C ALA A 373 -2.15 15.87 2.70
N GLY A 374 -2.86 15.04 1.91
CA GLY A 374 -3.64 13.92 2.41
C GLY A 374 -2.82 12.75 2.97
N PHE A 375 -1.53 12.68 2.63
CA PHE A 375 -0.61 11.61 3.04
C PHE A 375 0.24 11.99 4.26
N GLY A 376 0.00 13.18 4.83
CA GLY A 376 0.78 13.73 5.92
C GLY A 376 1.34 15.12 5.58
N PRO A 377 1.85 15.84 6.58
CA PRO A 377 2.29 17.22 6.44
C PRO A 377 3.49 17.38 5.49
N SER A 378 4.39 16.39 5.40
CA SER A 378 5.50 16.44 4.42
C SER A 378 5.03 16.16 2.98
N GLY A 379 3.74 15.87 2.79
CA GLY A 379 3.12 15.78 1.47
C GLY A 379 2.63 17.12 0.91
N GLU A 380 2.62 18.20 1.70
CA GLU A 380 2.21 19.52 1.21
C GLU A 380 3.15 20.04 0.12
N GLY A 381 2.61 20.75 -0.88
CA GLY A 381 3.35 21.16 -2.08
C GLY A 381 3.57 20.04 -3.11
N TYR A 382 2.84 18.93 -2.99
CA TYR A 382 2.92 17.82 -3.95
C TYR A 382 1.53 17.28 -4.31
N ILE A 383 1.46 16.55 -5.43
CA ILE A 383 0.32 15.71 -5.78
C ILE A 383 0.78 14.34 -6.27
N ARG A 384 -0.05 13.32 -6.06
CA ARG A 384 0.17 11.98 -6.60
C ARG A 384 -0.73 11.74 -7.83
N LEU A 385 -0.14 11.20 -8.89
CA LEU A 385 -0.85 10.67 -10.05
C LEU A 385 -0.67 9.14 -10.11
N THR A 386 -1.75 8.40 -10.29
CA THR A 386 -1.69 6.95 -10.52
C THR A 386 -1.53 6.60 -11.99
N ALA A 387 -0.71 5.58 -12.28
CA ALA A 387 -0.55 4.99 -13.60
C ALA A 387 -1.63 3.93 -13.92
N PHE A 388 -2.50 3.63 -12.94
CA PHE A 388 -3.66 2.75 -13.13
C PHE A 388 -4.79 3.42 -13.92
N GLY A 389 -4.50 3.79 -15.16
CA GLY A 389 -5.44 4.34 -16.12
C GLY A 389 -5.48 3.52 -17.39
N ASP A 390 -6.40 3.86 -18.29
CA ASP A 390 -6.27 3.48 -19.69
C ASP A 390 -5.13 4.27 -20.36
N ALA A 391 -4.42 3.67 -21.31
CA ALA A 391 -3.23 4.25 -21.93
C ALA A 391 -3.54 5.49 -22.77
N ASP A 392 -4.65 5.50 -23.50
CA ASP A 392 -5.03 6.66 -24.31
C ASP A 392 -5.59 7.77 -23.42
N ALA A 393 -6.38 7.42 -22.41
CA ALA A 393 -6.79 8.37 -21.37
C ALA A 393 -5.58 8.96 -20.61
N THR A 394 -4.53 8.18 -20.39
CA THR A 394 -3.30 8.63 -19.74
C THR A 394 -2.56 9.66 -20.59
N LYS A 395 -2.38 9.38 -21.89
CA LYS A 395 -1.77 10.33 -22.84
C LYS A 395 -2.59 11.62 -22.95
N GLU A 396 -3.92 11.48 -23.02
CA GLU A 396 -4.84 12.62 -23.07
C GLU A 396 -4.75 13.47 -21.80
N ALA A 397 -4.70 12.86 -20.61
CA ALA A 397 -4.52 13.59 -19.36
C ALA A 397 -3.22 14.41 -19.35
N VAL A 398 -2.11 13.81 -19.78
CA VAL A 398 -0.83 14.52 -19.92
C VAL A 398 -0.95 15.68 -20.90
N ALA A 399 -1.56 15.48 -22.07
CA ALA A 399 -1.76 16.53 -23.08
C ALA A 399 -2.61 17.70 -22.56
N ARG A 400 -3.68 17.42 -21.80
CA ARG A 400 -4.50 18.45 -21.16
C ARG A 400 -3.74 19.25 -20.12
N ILE A 401 -2.93 18.57 -19.30
CA ILE A 401 -2.09 19.24 -18.28
C ILE A 401 -1.07 20.15 -18.96
N ARG A 402 -0.41 19.68 -20.03
CA ARG A 402 0.52 20.50 -20.83
C ARG A 402 -0.15 21.74 -21.40
N THR A 403 -1.33 21.57 -22.00
CA THR A 403 -2.13 22.66 -22.56
C THR A 403 -2.52 23.68 -21.47
N MET A 404 -2.98 23.21 -20.31
CA MET A 404 -3.31 24.05 -19.15
C MET A 404 -2.11 24.90 -18.68
N LEU A 405 -0.89 24.35 -18.77
CA LEU A 405 0.35 25.04 -18.42
C LEU A 405 0.91 25.92 -19.54
N GLY A 406 0.29 25.94 -20.72
CA GLY A 406 0.76 26.68 -21.90
C GLY A 406 2.03 26.09 -22.53
N ARG A 407 2.19 24.76 -22.50
CA ARG A 407 3.41 24.03 -22.90
C ARG A 407 3.20 22.99 -23.99
#